data_AF-A0A0Q9NMK2-F1
#
_entry.id   AF-A0A0Q9NMK2-F1
#
_cell.length_a   1.000
_cell.length_b   1.000
_cell.length_c   1.000
_cell.angle_alpha   90.00
_cell.angle_beta   90.00
_cell.angle_gamma   90.00
#
_symmetry.space_group_name_H-M   'P 1'
#
loop_
_entity.id
_entity.type
_entity.pdbx_description
1 polymer ?
#
loop_
_entity_poly.entity_id
_entity_poly.type
_entity_poly.pdbx_seq_one_letter_code
_entity_poly.pdbx_strand_id
1 'polypeptide(L)'
;MAQPQGNEQPDVFTRFTTATARVLGHAWVFSAAVAVLVAWALTGPLLAFSDTWQLVINTGTTIVTFLMVFIIQNTQNRDTAALHLKLDALMLELKVSNAKLYDAENEGEKEIERQRARIARAADAGPSEGV
;
A
#
# COMPACT_ATOMS: atom_id res chain seq x y z
N MET A 1 -23.35 -16.78 24.98
CA MET A 1 -21.88 -16.87 25.11
C MET A 1 -21.40 -18.06 24.32
N ALA A 2 -20.72 -17.82 23.19
CA ALA A 2 -19.80 -18.70 22.47
C ALA A 2 -19.60 -18.12 21.07
N GLN A 3 -18.60 -17.26 20.88
CA GLN A 3 -18.09 -16.96 19.54
C GLN A 3 -16.92 -17.93 19.29
N PRO A 4 -16.91 -18.64 18.14
CA PRO A 4 -15.84 -19.57 17.82
C PRO A 4 -14.53 -18.81 17.64
N GLN A 5 -13.48 -19.29 18.31
CA GLN A 5 -12.12 -18.80 18.15
C GLN A 5 -11.64 -19.18 16.75
N GLY A 6 -11.76 -18.24 15.80
CA GLY A 6 -11.01 -18.32 14.56
C GLY A 6 -9.54 -18.22 14.91
N ASN A 7 -8.79 -19.31 14.73
CA ASN A 7 -7.34 -19.28 14.73
C ASN A 7 -6.89 -18.28 13.66
N GLU A 8 -6.68 -17.03 14.02
CA GLU A 8 -5.96 -16.04 13.22
C GLU A 8 -4.48 -16.39 13.23
N GLN A 9 -4.13 -17.58 12.72
CA GLN A 9 -2.76 -17.86 12.36
C GLN A 9 -2.40 -16.84 11.28
N PRO A 10 -1.29 -16.11 11.40
CA PRO A 10 -0.82 -15.26 10.32
C PRO A 10 -0.65 -16.17 9.11
N ASP A 11 -1.59 -16.00 8.17
CA ASP A 11 -1.66 -16.76 6.93
C ASP A 11 -0.24 -16.81 6.35
N VAL A 12 0.22 -17.99 5.96
CA VAL A 12 1.62 -18.21 5.55
C VAL A 12 2.04 -17.18 4.48
N PHE A 13 1.07 -16.78 3.65
CA PHE A 13 1.16 -15.68 2.70
C PHE A 13 1.47 -14.31 3.35
N THR A 14 0.78 -13.92 4.41
CA THR A 14 1.03 -12.68 5.15
C THR A 14 2.43 -12.66 5.75
N ARG A 15 2.89 -13.77 6.32
CA ARG A 15 4.24 -13.87 6.88
C ARG A 15 5.32 -13.81 5.79
N PHE A 16 5.09 -14.49 4.67
CA PHE A 16 5.98 -14.46 3.50
C PHE A 16 6.07 -13.06 2.89
N THR A 17 4.93 -12.44 2.57
CA THR A 17 4.88 -11.08 1.99
C THR A 17 5.51 -10.04 2.92
N THR A 18 5.27 -10.11 4.23
CA THR A 18 5.90 -9.20 5.20
C THR A 18 7.41 -9.38 5.27
N ALA A 19 7.89 -10.63 5.26
CA ALA A 19 9.33 -10.91 5.26
C ALA A 19 9.99 -10.42 3.97
N THR A 20 9.37 -10.68 2.82
CA THR A 20 9.85 -10.23 1.51
C THR A 20 9.86 -8.71 1.42
N ALA A 21 8.79 -8.02 1.84
CA ALA A 21 8.73 -6.56 1.86
C ALA A 21 9.82 -5.95 2.76
N ARG A 22 10.07 -6.53 3.93
CA ARG A 22 11.15 -6.10 4.83
C ARG A 22 12.51 -6.26 4.17
N VAL A 23 12.79 -7.39 3.52
CA VAL A 23 14.07 -7.64 2.85
C VAL A 23 14.26 -6.67 1.68
N LEU A 24 13.25 -6.52 0.81
CA LEU A 24 13.30 -5.62 -0.36
C LEU A 24 13.52 -4.14 0.03
N GLY A 25 13.12 -3.73 1.23
CA GLY A 25 13.35 -2.37 1.74
C GLY A 25 14.78 -2.07 2.20
N HIS A 26 15.68 -3.07 2.28
CA HIS A 26 17.06 -2.84 2.72
C HIS A 26 17.96 -2.35 1.59
N ALA A 27 18.82 -1.37 1.88
CA ALA A 27 19.77 -0.80 0.93
C ALA A 27 20.71 -1.83 0.28
N TRP A 28 21.10 -2.90 1.02
CA TRP A 28 21.96 -3.95 0.48
C TRP A 28 21.29 -4.78 -0.62
N VAL A 29 19.96 -4.93 -0.57
CA VAL A 29 19.20 -5.65 -1.61
C VAL A 29 19.16 -4.85 -2.90
N PHE A 30 19.04 -3.53 -2.81
CA PHE A 30 19.18 -2.64 -3.95
C PHE A 30 20.57 -2.78 -4.60
N SER A 31 21.65 -2.75 -3.80
CA SER A 31 23.01 -2.97 -4.31
C SER A 31 23.17 -4.33 -4.98
N ALA A 32 22.60 -5.40 -4.41
CA ALA A 32 22.61 -6.72 -5.02
C ALA A 32 21.84 -6.76 -6.35
N ALA A 33 20.67 -6.11 -6.43
CA ALA A 33 19.90 -6.02 -7.67
C ALA A 33 20.66 -5.27 -8.77
N VAL A 34 21.33 -4.16 -8.43
CA VAL A 34 22.21 -3.43 -9.35
C VAL A 34 23.38 -4.30 -9.82
N ALA A 35 24.00 -5.06 -8.92
CA ALA A 35 25.08 -5.98 -9.29
C ALA A 35 24.61 -7.07 -10.28
N VAL A 36 23.41 -7.61 -10.08
CA VAL A 36 22.78 -8.56 -11.01
C VAL A 36 22.55 -7.91 -12.38
N LEU A 37 22.06 -6.67 -12.41
CA LEU A 37 21.85 -5.91 -13.66
C LEU A 37 23.17 -5.68 -14.42
N VAL A 38 24.24 -5.33 -13.69
CA VAL A 38 25.58 -5.14 -14.26
C VAL A 38 26.13 -6.47 -14.79
N ALA A 39 26.01 -7.56 -14.04
CA ALA A 39 26.44 -8.88 -14.49
C ALA A 39 25.70 -9.30 -15.77
N TRP A 40 24.38 -9.09 -15.81
CA TRP A 40 23.58 -9.33 -17.02
C TRP A 40 24.07 -8.46 -18.20
N ALA A 41 24.33 -7.16 -18.00
CA ALA A 41 24.85 -6.27 -19.03
C ALA A 41 26.21 -6.75 -19.58
N LEU A 42 27.11 -7.22 -18.71
CA LEU A 42 28.43 -7.75 -19.09
C LEU A 42 28.35 -9.06 -19.88
N THR A 43 27.29 -9.85 -19.71
CA THR A 43 27.06 -11.05 -20.53
C THR A 43 26.53 -10.74 -21.94
N GLY A 44 26.04 -9.52 -22.18
CA GLY A 44 25.51 -9.09 -23.47
C GLY A 44 26.51 -9.16 -24.63
N PRO A 45 27.73 -8.58 -24.50
CA PRO A 45 28.76 -8.66 -25.54
C PRO A 45 29.19 -10.09 -25.89
N LEU A 46 29.25 -11.00 -24.89
CA LEU A 46 29.59 -12.41 -25.10
C LEU A 46 28.51 -13.16 -25.90
N LEU A 47 27.26 -12.71 -25.81
CA LEU A 47 26.10 -13.30 -26.47
C LEU A 47 25.61 -12.46 -27.65
N ALA A 48 26.44 -11.54 -28.16
CA ALA A 48 26.14 -10.63 -29.27
C ALA A 48 24.80 -9.89 -29.14
N PHE A 49 24.38 -9.59 -27.90
CA PHE A 49 23.08 -8.98 -27.60
C PHE A 49 21.87 -9.72 -28.21
N SER A 50 21.95 -11.05 -28.26
CA SER A 50 20.93 -11.92 -28.85
C SER A 50 19.52 -11.72 -28.29
N ASP A 51 18.52 -12.14 -29.06
CA ASP A 51 17.11 -12.12 -28.65
C ASP A 51 16.88 -12.92 -27.36
N THR A 52 17.59 -14.03 -27.17
CA THR A 52 17.50 -14.83 -25.93
C THR A 52 18.03 -14.06 -24.72
N TRP A 53 19.13 -13.32 -24.88
CA TRP A 53 19.69 -12.50 -23.81
C TRP A 53 18.75 -11.38 -23.36
N GLN A 54 18.06 -10.74 -24.31
CA GLN A 54 17.03 -9.73 -24.03
C GLN A 54 15.75 -10.35 -23.46
N LEU A 55 15.33 -11.51 -23.98
CA LEU A 55 14.12 -12.21 -23.55
C LEU A 55 14.20 -12.59 -22.05
N VAL A 56 15.37 -13.03 -21.58
CA VAL A 56 15.58 -13.41 -20.18
C VAL A 56 15.32 -12.23 -19.23
N ILE A 57 15.88 -11.04 -19.50
CA ILE A 57 15.68 -9.88 -18.62
C ILE A 57 14.25 -9.35 -18.69
N ASN A 58 13.66 -9.30 -19.89
CA ASN A 58 12.32 -8.77 -20.09
C ASN A 58 11.27 -9.67 -19.42
N THR A 59 11.39 -10.98 -19.62
CA THR A 59 10.49 -11.96 -19.00
C THR A 59 10.67 -11.98 -17.50
N GLY A 60 11.92 -12.00 -17.02
CA GLY A 60 12.22 -12.02 -15.59
C GLY A 60 11.70 -10.78 -14.86
N THR A 61 11.97 -9.59 -15.41
CA THR A 61 11.52 -8.33 -14.82
C THR A 61 9.99 -8.22 -14.81
N THR A 62 9.32 -8.73 -15.85
CA THR A 62 7.85 -8.75 -15.90
C THR A 62 7.26 -9.62 -14.78
N ILE A 63 7.80 -10.83 -14.57
CA ILE A 63 7.37 -11.71 -13.49
C ILE A 63 7.61 -11.06 -12.13
N VAL A 64 8.82 -10.51 -11.91
CA VAL A 64 9.16 -9.81 -10.65
C VAL A 64 8.24 -8.62 -10.41
N THR A 65 7.96 -7.82 -11.44
CA THR A 65 7.06 -6.67 -11.35
C THR A 65 5.64 -7.12 -10.99
N PHE A 66 5.13 -8.18 -11.63
CA PHE A 66 3.83 -8.73 -11.32
C PHE A 66 3.73 -9.17 -9.86
N LEU A 67 4.74 -9.90 -9.36
CA LEU A 67 4.82 -10.27 -7.95
C LEU A 67 4.94 -9.05 -7.02
N MET A 68 5.72 -8.05 -7.41
CA MET A 68 5.90 -6.82 -6.66
C MET A 68 4.58 -6.06 -6.50
N VAL A 69 3.73 -6.01 -7.53
CA VAL A 69 2.39 -5.41 -7.44
C VAL A 69 1.56 -6.09 -6.36
N PHE A 70 1.54 -7.43 -6.28
CA PHE A 70 0.84 -8.15 -5.21
C PHE A 70 1.41 -7.85 -3.83
N ILE A 71 2.74 -7.82 -3.69
CA ILE A 71 3.40 -7.53 -2.42
C ILE A 71 3.07 -6.10 -1.97
N ILE A 72 3.13 -5.13 -2.89
CA ILE A 72 2.80 -3.74 -2.65
C ILE A 72 1.32 -3.64 -2.24
N GLN A 73 0.40 -4.24 -3.00
CA GLN A 73 -1.03 -4.22 -2.68
C GLN A 73 -1.33 -4.84 -1.31
N ASN A 74 -0.71 -5.97 -0.97
CA ASN A 74 -0.91 -6.59 0.34
C ASN A 74 -0.38 -5.70 1.48
N THR A 75 0.78 -5.07 1.29
CA THR A 75 1.36 -4.16 2.27
C THR A 75 0.51 -2.90 2.41
N GLN A 76 0.12 -2.28 1.29
CA GLN A 76 -0.73 -1.10 1.24
C GLN A 76 -2.12 -1.36 1.84
N ASN A 77 -2.75 -2.49 1.55
CA ASN A 77 -4.06 -2.83 2.13
C ASN A 77 -3.99 -2.92 3.66
N ARG A 78 -2.93 -3.53 4.21
CA ARG A 78 -2.71 -3.60 5.66
C ARG A 78 -2.43 -2.24 6.28
N ASP A 79 -1.60 -1.43 5.63
CA ASP A 79 -1.27 -0.08 6.11
C ASP A 79 -2.51 0.84 6.09
N THR A 80 -3.33 0.76 5.04
CA THR A 80 -4.61 1.46 4.94
C THR A 80 -5.57 1.04 6.06
N ALA A 81 -5.74 -0.25 6.31
CA ALA A 81 -6.59 -0.73 7.41
C ALA A 81 -6.11 -0.23 8.79
N ALA A 82 -4.79 -0.22 9.02
CA ALA A 82 -4.21 0.31 10.25
C ALA A 82 -4.40 1.84 10.37
N LEU A 83 -4.38 2.57 9.26
CA LEU A 83 -4.68 4.01 9.23
C LEU A 83 -6.15 4.27 9.60
N HIS A 84 -7.11 3.54 9.02
CA HIS A 84 -8.53 3.66 9.38
C HIS A 84 -8.76 3.42 10.87
N LEU A 85 -8.22 2.32 11.43
CA LEU A 85 -8.34 2.02 12.85
C LEU A 85 -7.80 3.15 13.75
N LYS A 86 -6.69 3.77 13.37
CA LYS A 86 -6.11 4.91 14.11
C LYS A 86 -6.99 6.15 14.02
N LEU A 87 -7.58 6.42 12.85
CA LEU A 87 -8.51 7.54 12.66
C LEU A 87 -9.79 7.34 13.47
N ASP A 88 -10.34 6.12 13.49
CA ASP A 88 -11.53 5.78 14.28
C ASP A 88 -11.29 6.01 15.77
N ALA A 89 -10.12 5.61 16.28
CA ALA A 89 -9.73 5.86 17.67
C ALA A 89 -9.63 7.36 17.99
N LEU A 90 -9.09 8.18 17.07
CA LEU A 90 -9.03 9.64 17.22
C LEU A 90 -10.42 10.28 17.16
N MET A 91 -11.29 9.84 16.25
CA MET A 91 -12.67 10.34 16.16
C MET A 91 -13.46 10.04 17.42
N LEU A 92 -13.26 8.86 18.01
CA LEU A 92 -13.87 8.45 19.27
C LEU A 92 -13.40 9.35 20.44
N GLU A 93 -12.10 9.56 20.59
CA GLU A 93 -11.53 10.41 21.64
C GLU A 93 -12.00 11.87 21.53
N LEU A 94 -12.08 12.39 20.30
CA LEU A 94 -12.55 13.74 20.01
C LEU A 94 -14.08 13.89 20.02
N LYS A 95 -14.83 12.81 20.27
CA LYS A 95 -16.31 12.77 20.25
C LYS A 95 -16.89 13.32 18.95
N VAL A 96 -16.25 13.04 17.82
CA VAL A 96 -16.75 13.43 16.50
C VAL A 96 -18.05 12.67 16.23
N SER A 97 -19.17 13.38 16.18
CA SER A 97 -20.51 12.79 16.05
C SER A 97 -21.03 12.74 14.61
N ASN A 98 -20.24 13.23 13.64
CA ASN A 98 -20.66 13.27 12.25
C ASN A 98 -20.57 11.87 11.63
N ALA A 99 -21.70 11.15 11.59
CA ALA A 99 -21.81 9.80 11.03
C ALA A 99 -21.28 9.69 9.59
N LYS A 100 -21.32 10.79 8.82
CA LYS A 100 -20.77 10.81 7.45
C LYS A 100 -19.24 10.81 7.39
N LEU A 101 -18.56 11.25 8.46
CA LEU A 101 -17.10 11.14 8.55
C LEU A 101 -16.66 9.72 8.90
N TYR A 102 -17.49 8.99 9.64
CA TYR A 102 -17.24 7.61 10.05
C TYR A 102 -17.42 6.61 8.89
N ASP A 103 -18.26 6.93 7.91
CA ASP A 103 -18.52 6.06 6.75
C ASP A 103 -17.79 6.51 5.49
N ALA A 104 -16.89 7.49 5.62
CA ALA A 104 -16.25 8.13 4.47
C ALA A 104 -15.39 7.16 3.64
N GLU A 105 -14.87 6.07 4.22
CA GLU A 105 -14.13 5.06 3.47
C GLU A 105 -14.98 4.20 2.52
N ASN A 106 -16.29 4.13 2.75
CA ASN A 106 -17.22 3.35 1.93
C ASN A 106 -17.92 4.22 0.87
N GLU A 107 -17.70 5.54 0.90
CA GLU A 107 -18.31 6.47 -0.03
C GLU A 107 -17.54 6.54 -1.38
N GLY A 108 -18.30 6.79 -2.45
CA GLY A 108 -17.70 7.02 -3.77
C GLY A 108 -16.97 8.36 -3.86
N GLU A 109 -15.96 8.44 -4.73
CA GLU A 109 -15.07 9.60 -4.90
C GLU A 109 -15.80 10.95 -5.07
N LYS A 110 -16.92 10.97 -5.82
CA LYS A 110 -17.73 12.18 -6.02
C LYS A 110 -18.39 12.69 -4.73
N GLU A 111 -18.76 11.78 -3.82
CA GLU A 111 -19.37 12.18 -2.55
C GLU A 111 -18.31 12.66 -1.57
N ILE A 112 -17.14 12.00 -1.53
CA ILE A 112 -15.96 12.45 -0.76
C ILE A 112 -15.58 13.90 -1.14
N GLU A 113 -15.54 14.21 -2.44
CA GLU A 113 -15.19 15.56 -2.91
C GLU A 113 -16.24 16.60 -2.49
N ARG A 114 -17.53 16.24 -2.53
CA ARG A 114 -18.61 17.11 -2.01
C ARG A 114 -18.47 17.34 -0.52
N GLN A 115 -18.10 16.33 0.26
CA GLN A 115 -17.87 16.48 1.69
C GLN A 115 -16.69 17.39 1.98
N ARG A 116 -15.55 17.19 1.29
CA ARG A 116 -14.38 18.08 1.38
C ARG A 116 -14.75 19.54 1.12
N ALA A 117 -15.52 19.79 0.05
CA ALA A 117 -15.99 21.13 -0.28
C ALA A 117 -16.91 21.71 0.80
N ARG A 118 -17.76 20.91 1.45
CA ARG A 118 -18.61 21.38 2.57
C ARG A 118 -17.80 21.73 3.80
N ILE A 119 -16.81 20.90 4.16
CA ILE A 119 -15.94 21.13 5.32
C ILE A 119 -15.09 22.37 5.11
N ALA A 120 -14.49 22.54 3.92
CA ALA A 120 -13.70 23.72 3.58
C ALA A 120 -14.54 25.01 3.67
N ARG A 121 -15.77 24.99 3.13
CA ARG A 121 -16.69 26.14 3.24
C ARG A 121 -17.09 26.45 4.68
N ALA A 122 -17.29 25.44 5.52
CA ALA A 122 -17.62 25.64 6.93
C ALA A 122 -16.42 26.20 7.72
N ALA A 123 -15.19 25.81 7.38
CA ALA A 123 -13.97 26.34 7.97
C ALA A 123 -13.73 27.82 7.56
N ASP A 124 -13.98 28.16 6.30
CA ASP A 124 -13.84 29.53 5.78
C ASP A 124 -14.93 30.48 6.31
N ALA A 125 -16.08 29.95 6.73
CA ALA A 125 -17.19 30.75 7.24
C ALA A 125 -16.94 31.35 8.65
N GLY A 126 -15.90 30.90 9.37
CA GLY A 126 -15.60 31.36 10.75
C GLY A 126 -16.71 31.04 11.76
N PRO A 127 -16.44 31.07 13.08
CA PRO A 127 -17.49 30.91 14.07
C PRO A 127 -18.49 32.06 13.90
N SER A 128 -19.72 31.76 13.52
CA SER A 128 -20.80 32.75 13.57
C SER A 128 -20.96 33.19 15.02
N GLU A 129 -20.46 34.39 15.33
CA GLU A 129 -20.80 35.12 16.56
C GLU A 129 -22.33 35.17 16.67
N GLY A 130 -22.84 34.50 17.69
CA GLY A 130 -24.27 34.31 17.92
C GLY A 130 -24.55 33.87 19.34
N VAL A 131 -24.15 34.71 20.30
CA VAL A 131 -24.80 34.85 21.62
C VAL A 131 -25.20 36.31 21.76
#